data_AF-A0A428URF9-F1
#
_entry.id   AF-A0A428URF9-F1
#
_cell.length_a   1.000
_cell.length_b   1.000
_cell.length_c   1.000
_cell.angle_alpha   90.00
_cell.angle_beta   90.00
_cell.angle_gamma   90.00
#
_symmetry.space_group_name_H-M   'P 1'
#
loop_
_entity.id
_entity.type
_entity.pdbx_description
1 polymer ?
#
loop_
_entity_poly.entity_id
_entity_poly.type
_entity_poly.pdbx_seq_one_letter_code
_entity_poly.pdbx_strand_id
1 'polypeptide(L)'
;MERISDKLYKYNAFVLQQSKLRGYPEAPNRDVNSIRNWHYNHDYVAIASEEQEYLEHDKDLICVAQKDKTPLRRLIDSSLTIRTLPIWRHKDKTAPNYDAEHVFYYSDSRMDTFASAAIVAIGVVMLITPIWVLQAMDGLKAKLGVITAFVLIFLLALSFAMASKPFEALGATAAYAAVLMVFTQLGTPDQQVNNNG
;
A
#
# COMPACT_ATOMS: atom_id res chain seq x y z
N MET A 1 52.50 4.10 6.11
CA MET A 1 51.33 5.00 6.18
C MET A 1 50.25 4.58 5.18
N GLU A 2 50.58 4.39 3.91
CA GLU A 2 49.63 4.03 2.83
C GLU A 2 48.84 2.72 3.08
N ARG A 3 49.50 1.66 3.58
CA ARG A 3 48.84 0.39 3.94
C ARG A 3 47.76 0.52 5.03
N ILE A 4 47.92 1.44 5.98
CA ILE A 4 46.96 1.61 7.08
C ILE A 4 45.74 2.37 6.57
N SER A 5 45.95 3.41 5.75
CA SER A 5 44.86 4.17 5.14
C SER A 5 43.98 3.31 4.22
N ASP A 6 44.59 2.49 3.36
CA ASP A 6 43.84 1.56 2.48
C ASP A 6 43.05 0.51 3.27
N LYS A 7 43.66 -0.06 4.32
CA LYS A 7 42.96 -1.02 5.21
C LYS A 7 41.81 -0.37 5.98
N LEU A 8 41.98 0.87 6.43
CA LEU A 8 40.94 1.62 7.13
C LEU A 8 39.77 1.95 6.19
N TYR A 9 40.05 2.33 4.95
CA TYR A 9 39.03 2.54 3.93
C TYR A 9 38.23 1.26 3.65
N LYS A 10 38.92 0.13 3.42
CA LYS A 10 38.28 -1.18 3.20
C LYS A 10 37.43 -1.63 4.38
N TYR A 11 37.92 -1.42 5.60
CA TYR A 11 37.16 -1.71 6.81
C TYR A 11 35.89 -0.87 6.89
N ASN A 12 35.99 0.45 6.66
CA ASN A 12 34.83 1.34 6.71
C ASN A 12 33.80 0.98 5.61
N ALA A 13 34.27 0.69 4.39
CA ALA A 13 33.41 0.24 3.31
C ALA A 13 32.67 -1.07 3.65
N PHE A 14 33.37 -2.04 4.24
CA PHE A 14 32.79 -3.29 4.69
C PHE A 14 31.75 -3.08 5.79
N VAL A 15 32.04 -2.25 6.79
CA VAL A 15 31.09 -1.91 7.87
C VAL A 15 29.83 -1.24 7.32
N LEU A 16 29.98 -0.33 6.34
CA LEU A 16 28.84 0.31 5.67
C LEU A 16 27.99 -0.69 4.88
N GLN A 17 28.62 -1.64 4.19
CA GLN A 17 27.90 -2.71 3.48
C GLN A 17 27.17 -3.63 4.46
N GLN A 18 27.82 -4.07 5.53
CA GLN A 18 27.21 -4.93 6.55
C GLN A 18 26.05 -4.24 7.27
N SER A 19 26.18 -2.94 7.55
CA SER A 19 25.11 -2.13 8.11
C SER A 19 23.88 -2.08 7.18
N LYS A 20 24.10 -1.92 5.87
CA LYS A 20 23.02 -1.97 4.87
C LYS A 20 22.38 -3.36 4.80
N LEU A 21 23.17 -4.44 4.80
CA LEU A 21 22.66 -5.81 4.79
C LEU A 21 21.81 -6.14 6.04
N ARG A 22 22.21 -5.65 7.21
CA ARG A 22 21.41 -5.77 8.44
C ARG A 22 20.13 -4.93 8.43
N GLY A 23 20.03 -3.95 7.54
CA GLY A 23 18.83 -3.14 7.36
C GLY A 23 17.76 -3.78 6.48
N TYR A 24 18.05 -4.92 5.84
CA TYR A 24 17.04 -5.62 5.05
C TYR A 24 16.02 -6.27 5.99
N PRO A 25 14.72 -6.14 5.69
CA PRO A 25 13.68 -6.86 6.40
C PRO A 25 13.80 -8.35 6.09
N GLU A 26 13.40 -9.15 7.07
CA GLU A 26 13.19 -10.58 6.90
C GLU A 26 12.27 -10.85 5.70
N ALA A 27 12.58 -11.91 4.95
CA ALA A 27 11.79 -12.31 3.80
C ALA A 27 10.33 -12.57 4.23
N PRO A 28 9.34 -12.07 3.48
CA PRO A 28 7.95 -12.39 3.76
C PRO A 28 7.73 -13.91 3.74
N ASN A 29 7.07 -14.45 4.78
CA ASN A 29 6.72 -15.89 4.86
C ASN A 29 6.06 -16.44 3.58
N ARG A 30 5.32 -15.59 2.86
CA ARG A 30 4.71 -15.93 1.59
C ARG A 30 5.74 -16.27 0.51
N ASP A 31 6.80 -15.49 0.42
CA ASP A 31 7.82 -15.67 -0.62
C ASP A 31 8.68 -16.89 -0.29
N VAL A 32 8.96 -17.13 1.01
CA VAL A 32 9.55 -18.37 1.52
C VAL A 32 8.69 -19.59 1.16
N ASN A 33 7.38 -19.53 1.42
CA ASN A 33 6.45 -20.60 1.04
C ASN A 33 6.35 -20.79 -0.48
N SER A 34 6.52 -19.73 -1.27
CA SER A 34 6.56 -19.84 -2.73
C SER A 34 7.78 -20.65 -3.19
N ILE A 35 8.94 -20.41 -2.57
CA ILE A 35 10.16 -21.17 -2.85
C ILE A 35 9.98 -22.62 -2.41
N ARG A 36 9.43 -22.86 -1.21
CA ARG A 36 9.12 -24.23 -0.74
C ARG A 36 8.16 -24.98 -1.66
N ASN A 37 7.11 -24.31 -2.15
CA ASN A 37 6.18 -24.89 -3.11
C ASN A 37 6.85 -25.16 -4.47
N TRP A 38 7.77 -24.31 -4.90
CA TRP A 38 8.53 -24.55 -6.13
C TRP A 38 9.42 -25.79 -6.01
N HIS A 39 10.10 -25.98 -4.88
CA HIS A 39 10.87 -27.19 -4.57
C HIS A 39 9.98 -28.44 -4.53
N TYR A 40 8.83 -28.35 -3.87
CA TYR A 40 7.84 -29.42 -3.83
C TYR A 40 7.33 -29.81 -5.22
N ASN A 41 7.04 -28.83 -6.09
CA ASN A 41 6.59 -29.08 -7.47
C ASN A 41 7.67 -29.72 -8.36
N HIS A 42 8.94 -29.64 -7.97
CA HIS A 42 10.07 -30.25 -8.66
C HIS A 42 10.62 -31.48 -7.91
N ASP A 43 9.80 -32.11 -7.06
CA ASP A 43 10.13 -33.30 -6.27
C ASP A 43 11.41 -33.16 -5.41
N TYR A 44 11.81 -31.92 -5.09
CA TYR A 44 13.08 -31.60 -4.40
C TYR A 44 14.34 -32.05 -5.17
N VAL A 45 14.25 -32.29 -6.48
CA VAL A 45 15.37 -32.76 -7.31
C VAL A 45 16.05 -31.63 -8.09
N ALA A 46 15.42 -30.45 -8.15
CA ALA A 46 15.95 -29.32 -8.93
C ALA A 46 17.27 -28.74 -8.40
N ILE A 47 17.54 -28.90 -7.10
CA ILE A 47 18.74 -28.42 -6.41
C ILE A 47 19.29 -29.57 -5.57
N ALA A 48 20.62 -29.68 -5.43
CA ALA A 48 21.23 -30.69 -4.58
C ALA A 48 20.74 -30.61 -3.13
N SER A 49 20.55 -31.74 -2.46
CA SER A 49 19.96 -31.78 -1.12
C SER A 49 20.78 -30.97 -0.10
N GLU A 50 22.10 -30.93 -0.25
CA GLU A 50 22.99 -30.13 0.60
C GLU A 50 22.77 -28.62 0.42
N GLU A 51 22.40 -28.20 -0.79
CA GLU A 51 22.12 -26.80 -1.12
C GLU A 51 20.70 -26.38 -0.74
N GLN A 52 19.85 -27.27 -0.20
CA GLN A 52 18.49 -26.95 0.25
C GLN A 52 18.40 -26.53 1.72
N GLU A 53 19.48 -26.63 2.50
CA GLU A 53 19.54 -26.34 3.94
C GLU A 53 19.11 -24.90 4.28
N TYR A 54 19.21 -23.96 3.33
CA TYR A 54 18.74 -22.59 3.50
C TYR A 54 17.21 -22.50 3.76
N LEU A 55 16.44 -23.51 3.34
CA LEU A 55 14.99 -23.55 3.56
C LEU A 55 14.60 -23.88 5.00
N GLU A 56 15.53 -24.40 5.81
CA GLU A 56 15.33 -24.65 7.23
C GLU A 56 15.52 -23.37 8.07
N HIS A 57 16.20 -22.37 7.50
CA HIS A 57 16.59 -21.13 8.15
C HIS A 57 15.72 -19.95 7.70
N ASP A 58 14.41 -20.02 7.92
CA ASP A 58 13.43 -19.03 7.47
C ASP A 58 13.78 -17.59 7.85
N LYS A 59 14.41 -17.41 9.02
CA LYS A 59 14.78 -16.10 9.59
C LYS A 59 16.04 -15.48 8.98
N ASP A 60 16.83 -16.24 8.24
CA ASP A 60 18.05 -15.75 7.57
C ASP A 60 17.77 -15.31 6.12
N LEU A 61 16.59 -15.63 5.61
CA LEU A 61 16.18 -15.24 4.28
C LEU A 61 15.86 -13.74 4.25
N ILE A 62 16.50 -13.04 3.33
CA ILE A 62 16.28 -11.60 3.08
C ILE A 62 15.76 -11.38 1.66
N CYS A 63 14.91 -10.37 1.50
CA CYS A 63 14.41 -9.99 0.19
C CYS A 63 15.35 -8.95 -0.46
N VAL A 64 16.12 -9.36 -1.47
CA VAL A 64 17.08 -8.48 -2.18
C VAL A 64 16.37 -7.37 -2.96
N ALA A 65 15.23 -7.70 -3.58
CA ALA A 65 14.39 -6.74 -4.29
C ALA A 65 13.25 -6.29 -3.35
N GLN A 66 13.52 -5.27 -2.55
CA GLN A 66 12.48 -4.65 -1.72
C GLN A 66 11.43 -4.02 -2.62
N LYS A 67 10.24 -4.63 -2.67
CA LYS A 67 9.09 -4.02 -3.33
C LYS A 67 8.21 -3.37 -2.28
N ASP A 68 8.19 -2.05 -2.27
CA ASP A 68 7.29 -1.28 -1.41
C ASP A 68 5.84 -1.59 -1.80
N LYS A 69 5.21 -2.47 -1.02
CA LYS A 69 3.80 -2.79 -1.19
C LYS A 69 2.97 -1.77 -0.42
N THR A 70 2.01 -1.15 -1.10
CA THR A 70 1.02 -0.29 -0.44
C THR A 70 0.29 -1.05 0.69
N PRO A 71 -0.12 -0.38 1.78
CA PRO A 71 -0.75 -1.03 2.93
C PRO A 71 -2.00 -1.85 2.53
N LEU A 72 -2.77 -1.36 1.56
CA LEU A 72 -3.89 -2.11 0.99
C LEU A 72 -3.46 -3.30 0.15
N ARG A 73 -2.34 -3.21 -0.57
CA ARG A 73 -1.72 -4.38 -1.20
C ARG A 73 -1.36 -5.45 -0.19
N ARG A 74 -0.90 -5.07 1.02
CA ARG A 74 -0.63 -6.03 2.10
C ARG A 74 -1.91 -6.68 2.62
N LEU A 75 -3.00 -5.92 2.75
CA LEU A 75 -4.32 -6.46 3.16
C LEU A 75 -4.97 -7.32 2.06
N ILE A 76 -4.77 -6.96 0.81
CA ILE A 76 -5.20 -7.74 -0.35
C ILE A 76 -4.37 -9.03 -0.44
N ASP A 77 -3.05 -8.94 -0.25
CA ASP A 77 -2.14 -10.09 -0.26
C ASP A 77 -2.42 -11.05 0.92
N SER A 78 -2.88 -10.55 2.07
CA SER A 78 -3.29 -11.38 3.20
C SER A 78 -4.65 -12.06 2.99
N SER A 79 -5.48 -11.52 2.08
CA SER A 79 -6.79 -12.09 1.75
C SER A 79 -6.70 -13.09 0.59
N LEU A 80 -6.78 -14.38 0.93
CA LEU A 80 -6.75 -15.48 -0.05
C LEU A 80 -7.93 -15.44 -1.05
N THR A 81 -9.09 -14.92 -0.64
CA THR A 81 -10.31 -14.87 -1.46
C THR A 81 -10.20 -13.85 -2.58
N ILE A 82 -9.68 -12.67 -2.28
CA ILE A 82 -9.51 -11.59 -3.27
C ILE A 82 -8.36 -11.96 -4.22
N ARG A 83 -7.30 -12.59 -3.70
CA ARG A 83 -6.15 -13.02 -4.50
C ARG A 83 -6.50 -14.07 -5.54
N THR A 84 -7.33 -15.07 -5.22
CA THR A 84 -7.62 -16.18 -6.15
C THR A 84 -8.51 -15.80 -7.34
N LEU A 85 -9.01 -14.56 -7.38
CA LEU A 85 -9.88 -14.08 -8.45
C LEU A 85 -9.18 -14.18 -9.82
N PRO A 86 -9.86 -14.74 -10.84
CA PRO A 86 -9.30 -14.97 -12.17
C PRO A 86 -8.96 -13.66 -12.90
N ILE A 87 -9.56 -12.54 -12.49
CA ILE A 87 -9.32 -11.19 -13.01
C ILE A 87 -7.88 -10.71 -12.76
N TRP A 88 -7.17 -11.29 -11.80
CA TRP A 88 -5.78 -10.92 -11.49
C TRP A 88 -4.74 -11.91 -12.01
N ARG A 89 -5.17 -13.05 -12.55
CA ARG A 89 -4.29 -14.04 -13.16
C ARG A 89 -3.91 -13.57 -14.56
N HIS A 90 -2.64 -13.27 -14.77
CA HIS A 90 -2.10 -13.06 -16.12
C HIS A 90 -1.05 -14.12 -16.40
N LYS A 91 -1.16 -14.79 -17.55
CA LYS A 91 -0.06 -15.59 -18.09
C LYS A 91 0.91 -14.63 -18.74
N ASP A 92 2.03 -14.36 -18.09
CA ASP A 92 3.11 -13.62 -18.73
C ASP A 92 3.72 -14.49 -19.84
N LYS A 93 3.79 -13.96 -21.07
CA LYS A 93 4.24 -14.71 -22.26
C LYS A 93 5.77 -14.71 -22.44
N THR A 94 6.50 -14.06 -21.53
CA THR A 94 7.95 -13.89 -21.53
C THR A 94 8.69 -14.87 -20.62
N ALA A 95 7.98 -15.74 -19.90
CA ALA A 95 8.61 -16.81 -19.14
C ALA A 95 9.17 -17.88 -20.10
N PRO A 96 10.43 -18.33 -19.93
CA PRO A 96 10.97 -19.40 -20.75
C PRO A 96 10.14 -20.69 -20.60
N ASN A 97 9.91 -21.37 -21.72
CA ASN A 97 8.94 -22.47 -21.87
C ASN A 97 9.17 -23.70 -20.97
N TYR A 98 10.27 -23.77 -20.21
CA TYR A 98 10.57 -24.91 -19.33
C TYR A 98 9.84 -24.87 -17.98
N ASP A 99 9.23 -23.74 -17.59
CA ASP A 99 8.62 -23.55 -16.25
C ASP A 99 7.18 -22.97 -16.29
N ALA A 100 6.57 -22.93 -17.47
CA ALA A 100 5.31 -22.23 -17.72
C ALA A 100 4.07 -22.89 -17.08
N GLU A 101 4.19 -24.11 -16.56
CA GLU A 101 3.06 -24.88 -16.02
C GLU A 101 2.84 -24.65 -14.52
N HIS A 102 3.89 -24.29 -13.77
CA HIS A 102 3.84 -24.21 -12.30
C HIS A 102 4.14 -22.83 -11.72
N VAL A 103 4.57 -21.86 -12.52
CA VAL A 103 4.88 -20.50 -12.06
C VAL A 103 3.80 -19.50 -12.52
N PHE A 104 2.89 -19.15 -11.61
CA PHE A 104 1.91 -18.09 -11.84
C PHE A 104 2.50 -16.72 -11.48
N TYR A 105 2.97 -15.98 -12.48
CA TYR A 105 3.35 -14.58 -12.32
C TYR A 105 2.09 -13.71 -12.16
N TYR A 106 1.88 -13.13 -10.98
CA TYR A 106 0.86 -12.10 -10.79
C TYR A 106 1.34 -10.77 -11.36
N SER A 107 0.52 -10.11 -12.17
CA SER A 107 0.84 -8.78 -12.70
C SER A 107 0.76 -7.75 -11.57
N ASP A 108 1.90 -7.53 -10.94
CA ASP A 108 2.00 -6.63 -9.80
C ASP A 108 1.60 -5.19 -10.13
N SER A 109 1.76 -4.75 -11.38
CA SER A 109 1.43 -3.39 -11.82
C SER A 109 -0.09 -3.18 -11.85
N ARG A 110 -0.86 -4.14 -12.39
CA ARG A 110 -2.33 -4.01 -12.46
C ARG A 110 -2.98 -4.11 -11.10
N MET A 111 -2.45 -4.96 -10.22
CA MET A 111 -2.95 -5.08 -8.85
C MET A 111 -2.70 -3.80 -8.06
N ASP A 112 -1.58 -3.11 -8.30
CA ASP A 112 -1.31 -1.81 -7.70
C ASP A 112 -2.25 -0.73 -8.24
N THR A 113 -2.39 -0.62 -9.58
CA THR A 113 -3.33 0.34 -10.19
C THR A 113 -4.77 0.09 -9.76
N PHE A 114 -5.20 -1.16 -9.66
CA PHE A 114 -6.53 -1.52 -9.19
C PHE A 114 -6.71 -1.17 -7.72
N ALA A 115 -5.73 -1.47 -6.86
CA ALA A 115 -5.78 -1.08 -5.45
C ALA A 115 -5.86 0.45 -5.31
N SER A 116 -5.05 1.20 -6.05
CA SER A 116 -5.11 2.66 -6.12
C SER A 116 -6.47 3.16 -6.60
N ALA A 117 -7.03 2.58 -7.67
CA ALA A 117 -8.35 2.95 -8.19
C ALA A 117 -9.47 2.66 -7.18
N ALA A 118 -9.41 1.52 -6.48
CA ALA A 118 -10.37 1.15 -5.44
C ALA A 118 -10.31 2.12 -4.26
N ILE A 119 -9.12 2.55 -3.83
CA ILE A 119 -8.96 3.57 -2.78
C ILE A 119 -9.64 4.87 -3.18
N VAL A 120 -9.34 5.34 -4.41
CA VAL A 120 -9.93 6.58 -4.93
C VAL A 120 -11.44 6.46 -5.01
N ALA A 121 -11.97 5.33 -5.51
CA ALA A 121 -13.40 5.09 -5.58
C ALA A 121 -14.06 5.07 -4.19
N ILE A 122 -13.48 4.38 -3.21
CA ILE A 122 -13.97 4.36 -1.83
C ILE A 122 -13.96 5.77 -1.23
N GLY A 123 -12.88 6.53 -1.44
CA GLY A 123 -12.79 7.92 -0.98
C GLY A 123 -13.87 8.83 -1.59
N VAL A 124 -14.12 8.70 -2.89
CA VAL A 124 -15.18 9.46 -3.59
C VAL A 124 -16.56 9.08 -3.07
N VAL A 125 -16.84 7.79 -2.90
CA VAL A 125 -18.12 7.32 -2.32
C VAL A 125 -18.27 7.83 -0.89
N MET A 126 -17.22 7.81 -0.08
CA MET A 126 -17.22 8.36 1.28
C MET A 126 -17.46 9.88 1.33
N LEU A 127 -17.05 10.64 0.31
CA LEU A 127 -17.33 12.08 0.21
C LEU A 127 -18.78 12.36 -0.21
N ILE A 128 -19.30 11.57 -1.14
CA ILE A 128 -20.65 11.77 -1.70
C ILE A 128 -21.72 11.30 -0.72
N THR A 129 -21.55 10.14 -0.09
CA THR A 129 -22.54 9.53 0.83
C THR A 129 -23.06 10.49 1.92
N PRO A 130 -22.22 11.21 2.69
CA PRO A 130 -22.71 12.10 3.74
C PRO A 130 -23.54 13.26 3.20
N ILE A 131 -23.35 13.69 1.95
CA ILE A 131 -24.17 14.74 1.31
C ILE A 131 -25.61 14.23 1.11
N TRP A 132 -25.76 13.02 0.58
CA TRP A 132 -27.08 12.38 0.40
C TRP A 132 -27.76 12.09 1.74
N VAL A 133 -27.02 11.58 2.71
CA VAL A 133 -27.54 11.31 4.06
C VAL A 133 -27.98 12.60 4.74
N LEU A 134 -27.23 13.69 4.61
CA LEU A 134 -27.61 14.98 5.19
C LEU A 134 -28.86 15.58 4.56
N GLN A 135 -29.09 15.38 3.26
CA GLN A 135 -30.30 15.85 2.58
C GLN A 135 -31.55 15.12 3.07
N ALA A 136 -31.44 13.84 3.42
CA ALA A 136 -32.55 13.05 3.91
C ALA A 136 -32.94 13.33 5.37
N MET A 137 -32.23 14.23 6.07
CA MET A 137 -32.42 14.49 7.49
C MET A 137 -32.94 15.91 7.73
N ASP A 138 -33.91 16.07 8.63
CA ASP A 138 -34.45 17.38 8.99
C ASP A 138 -33.86 17.93 10.31
N GLY A 139 -33.31 17.06 11.17
CA GLY A 139 -32.82 17.44 12.50
C GLY A 139 -31.37 17.94 12.54
N LEU A 140 -31.15 19.16 13.06
CA LEU A 140 -29.82 19.78 13.19
C LEU A 140 -28.84 18.93 14.01
N LYS A 141 -29.27 18.42 15.18
CA LYS A 141 -28.42 17.58 16.05
C LYS A 141 -27.99 16.27 15.36
N ALA A 142 -28.89 15.70 14.58
CA ALA A 142 -28.65 14.45 13.87
C ALA A 142 -27.69 14.67 12.68
N LYS A 143 -27.81 15.80 11.96
CA LYS A 143 -26.83 16.22 10.93
C LYS A 143 -25.43 16.37 11.50
N LEU A 144 -25.28 17.05 12.65
CA LEU A 144 -23.98 17.20 13.32
C LEU A 144 -23.37 15.84 13.67
N GLY A 145 -24.16 14.91 14.21
CA GLY A 145 -23.69 13.56 14.55
C GLY A 145 -23.22 12.76 13.33
N VAL A 146 -23.92 12.87 12.19
CA VAL A 146 -23.52 12.21 10.95
C VAL A 146 -22.23 12.80 10.40
N ILE A 147 -22.08 14.13 10.36
CA ILE A 147 -20.86 14.79 9.89
C ILE A 147 -19.65 14.32 10.72
N THR A 148 -19.75 14.34 12.05
CA THR A 148 -18.62 13.96 12.92
C THR A 148 -18.26 12.49 12.77
N ALA A 149 -19.24 11.60 12.66
CA ALA A 149 -19.00 10.18 12.43
C ALA A 149 -18.28 9.93 11.09
N PHE A 150 -18.76 10.55 10.00
CA PHE A 150 -18.14 10.39 8.67
C PHE A 150 -16.73 10.99 8.60
N VAL A 151 -16.48 12.13 9.26
CA VAL A 151 -15.14 12.72 9.35
C VAL A 151 -14.17 11.80 10.11
N LEU A 152 -14.61 11.19 11.21
CA LEU A 152 -13.77 10.23 11.96
C LEU A 152 -13.46 8.98 11.13
N ILE A 153 -14.47 8.44 10.44
CA ILE A 153 -14.30 7.28 9.55
C ILE A 153 -13.35 7.62 8.39
N PHE A 154 -13.48 8.81 7.81
CA PHE A 154 -12.61 9.29 6.73
C PHE A 154 -11.17 9.46 7.21
N LEU A 155 -10.94 10.06 8.37
CA LEU A 155 -9.61 10.18 8.98
C LEU A 155 -8.98 8.81 9.25
N LEU A 156 -9.79 7.85 9.72
CA LEU A 156 -9.34 6.48 9.93
C LEU A 156 -8.96 5.82 8.59
N ALA A 157 -9.80 5.94 7.57
CA ALA A 157 -9.52 5.43 6.23
C ALA A 157 -8.25 6.06 5.61
N LEU A 158 -8.07 7.38 5.75
CA LEU A 158 -6.85 8.08 5.32
C LEU A 158 -5.61 7.60 6.08
N SER A 159 -5.73 7.34 7.39
CA SER A 159 -4.64 6.79 8.19
C SER A 159 -4.22 5.40 7.70
N PHE A 160 -5.17 4.55 7.34
CA PHE A 160 -4.89 3.23 6.77
C PHE A 160 -4.37 3.29 5.33
N ALA A 161 -4.87 4.22 4.51
CA ALA A 161 -4.48 4.35 3.10
C ALA A 161 -3.11 5.00 2.91
N MET A 162 -2.77 6.00 3.73
CA MET A 162 -1.54 6.79 3.62
C MET A 162 -0.50 6.43 4.69
N ALA A 163 -0.30 5.13 4.91
CA ALA A 163 0.70 4.60 5.85
C ALA A 163 2.15 5.08 5.59
N SER A 164 2.41 5.88 4.55
CA SER A 164 3.73 6.41 4.21
C SER A 164 3.91 7.94 4.26
N LYS A 165 2.87 8.80 4.23
CA LYS A 165 3.06 10.29 4.28
C LYS A 165 1.83 11.07 4.80
N PRO A 166 1.65 11.21 6.12
CA PRO A 166 0.51 11.93 6.71
C PRO A 166 0.45 13.43 6.35
N PHE A 167 1.56 14.04 5.93
CA PHE A 167 1.58 15.45 5.52
C PHE A 167 0.88 15.73 4.18
N GLU A 168 0.89 14.77 3.25
CA GLU A 168 0.22 14.93 1.94
C GLU A 168 -1.32 14.86 2.10
N ALA A 169 -1.79 14.03 3.02
CA ALA A 169 -3.20 13.89 3.42
C ALA A 169 -3.82 15.20 3.92
N LEU A 170 -3.08 15.88 4.80
CA LEU A 170 -3.50 17.14 5.43
C LEU A 170 -3.55 18.26 4.39
N GLY A 171 -2.61 18.28 3.43
CA GLY A 171 -2.62 19.22 2.32
C GLY A 171 -3.86 19.08 1.43
N ALA A 172 -4.21 17.85 1.04
CA ALA A 172 -5.42 17.59 0.24
C ALA A 172 -6.71 17.98 0.99
N THR A 173 -6.76 17.71 2.31
CA THR A 173 -7.91 18.06 3.16
C THR A 173 -8.06 19.57 3.30
N ALA A 174 -6.95 20.30 3.48
CA ALA A 174 -6.94 21.76 3.54
C ALA A 174 -7.37 22.40 2.22
N ALA A 175 -6.93 21.86 1.08
CA ALA A 175 -7.34 22.33 -0.23
C ALA A 175 -8.84 22.14 -0.46
N TYR A 176 -9.40 20.98 -0.09
CA TYR A 176 -10.83 20.73 -0.17
C TYR A 176 -11.64 21.69 0.71
N ALA A 177 -11.21 21.91 1.96
CA ALA A 177 -11.84 22.85 2.87
C ALA A 177 -11.82 24.30 2.34
N ALA A 178 -10.72 24.72 1.70
CA ALA A 178 -10.61 26.04 1.09
C ALA A 178 -11.57 26.22 -0.09
N VAL A 179 -11.69 25.22 -0.97
CA VAL A 179 -12.65 25.25 -2.09
C VAL A 179 -14.08 25.37 -1.56
N LEU A 180 -14.43 24.56 -0.55
CA LEU A 180 -15.76 24.57 0.05
C LEU A 180 -16.08 25.93 0.69
N MET A 181 -15.10 26.54 1.36
CA MET A 181 -15.23 27.86 1.97
C MET A 181 -15.46 28.98 0.93
N VAL A 182 -14.70 28.99 -0.17
CA VAL A 182 -14.92 29.92 -1.29
C VAL A 182 -16.33 29.76 -1.87
N PHE A 183 -16.78 28.53 -2.09
CA PHE A 183 -18.13 28.28 -2.60
C PHE A 183 -19.23 28.74 -1.63
N THR A 184 -19.04 28.61 -0.31
CA THR A 184 -20.00 29.15 0.67
C THR A 184 -20.03 30.68 0.68
N GLN A 185 -18.91 31.35 0.41
CA GLN A 185 -18.87 32.81 0.30
C GLN A 185 -19.54 33.31 -0.97
N LEU A 186 -19.34 32.62 -2.10
CA LEU A 186 -19.97 32.97 -3.38
C LEU A 186 -21.49 32.67 -3.40
N GLY A 187 -21.95 31.73 -2.57
CA GLY A 187 -23.35 31.35 -2.44
C GLY A 187 -24.17 32.18 -1.45
N THR A 188 -23.58 33.18 -0.79
CA THR A 188 -24.29 34.08 0.14
C THR A 188 -24.48 35.44 -0.55
N PRO A 189 -25.66 35.76 -1.13
CA PRO A 189 -25.94 37.11 -1.59
C PRO A 189 -26.01 38.04 -0.38
N ASP A 190 -25.42 39.23 -0.49
CA ASP A 190 -25.46 40.30 0.51
C ASP A 190 -26.90 40.61 0.96
N GLN A 191 -27.39 39.93 1.99
CA GLN A 191 -28.52 40.39 2.79
C GLN A 191 -27.98 41.11 4.01
N GLN A 192 -27.49 42.35 3.83
CA GLN A 192 -27.52 43.40 4.85
C GLN A 192 -27.07 44.78 4.32
N VAL A 193 -27.81 45.37 3.38
CA VAL A 193 -27.90 46.85 3.24
C VAL A 193 -29.31 47.24 2.80
N ASN A 194 -30.32 47.05 3.65
CA ASN A 194 -31.42 48.01 3.80
C ASN A 194 -32.34 47.62 4.97
N ASN A 195 -32.08 48.21 6.13
CA ASN A 195 -33.07 48.40 7.20
C ASN A 195 -32.64 49.66 7.95
N ASN A 196 -32.76 50.80 7.27
CA ASN A 196 -32.82 52.14 7.85
C ASN A 196 -33.54 53.04 6.82
N GLY A 197 -34.83 53.27 7.06
CA GLY A 197 -35.73 54.06 6.23
C GLY A 197 -37.17 53.78 6.62
#